data_AF-A0A809WSC1-F1
#
_entry.id   AF-A0A809WSC1-F1
#
_cell.length_a   1.000
_cell.length_b   1.000
_cell.length_c   1.000
_cell.angle_alpha   90.00
_cell.angle_beta   90.00
_cell.angle_gamma   90.00
#
_symmetry.space_group_name_H-M   'P 1'
#
loop_
_entity.id
_entity.type
_entity.pdbx_description
1 polymer ?
#
loop_
_entity_poly.entity_id
_entity_poly.type
_entity_poly.pdbx_seq_one_letter_code
_entity_poly.pdbx_strand_id
1 'polypeptide(L)'
;MKPKPRRIAARPDPEAWSDTDPLSLEEAAALMFPDGPYTASTLRSCYRQGFLEVTILARKLTTNKRAIREMMEAARRPPRKHAGT
;
A
#
# COMPACT_ATOMS: atom_id res chain seq x y z
N MET A 1 5.16 10.29 -16.32
CA MET A 1 5.18 9.13 -15.41
C MET A 1 6.33 9.32 -14.44
N LYS A 2 6.12 9.22 -13.11
CA LYS A 2 7.25 9.30 -12.16
C LYS A 2 8.12 8.04 -12.32
N PRO A 3 9.46 8.15 -12.25
CA PRO A 3 10.32 6.98 -12.33
C PRO A 3 10.08 6.03 -11.16
N LYS A 4 10.15 4.72 -11.43
CA LYS A 4 9.95 3.66 -10.43
C LYS A 4 11.06 3.74 -9.37
N PRO A 5 10.76 3.63 -8.05
CA PRO A 5 11.78 3.67 -7.01
C PRO A 5 12.86 2.61 -7.22
N ARG A 6 14.13 2.97 -6.97
CA ARG A 6 15.30 2.13 -7.32
C ARG A 6 15.22 0.70 -6.81
N ARG A 7 14.78 0.50 -5.56
CA ARG A 7 14.65 -0.85 -4.95
C ARG A 7 13.57 -1.69 -5.65
N ILE A 8 12.47 -1.07 -6.06
CA ILE A 8 11.39 -1.76 -6.77
C ILE A 8 11.76 -1.99 -8.25
N ALA A 9 12.56 -1.11 -8.86
CA ALA A 9 13.09 -1.36 -10.19
C ALA A 9 14.05 -2.57 -10.20
N ALA A 10 14.89 -2.71 -9.16
CA ALA A 10 15.83 -3.82 -9.03
C ALA A 10 15.16 -5.14 -8.60
N ARG A 11 14.10 -5.07 -7.78
CA ARG A 11 13.33 -6.22 -7.29
C ARG A 11 11.83 -5.95 -7.47
N PRO A 12 11.29 -6.14 -8.69
CA PRO A 12 9.92 -5.73 -9.03
C PRO A 12 8.85 -6.70 -8.58
N ASP A 13 9.19 -7.98 -8.37
CA ASP A 13 8.26 -9.02 -7.94
C ASP A 13 7.87 -8.85 -6.47
N PRO A 14 6.58 -8.65 -6.13
CA PRO A 14 6.11 -8.55 -4.74
C PRO A 14 6.40 -9.78 -3.89
N GLU A 15 6.47 -10.98 -4.47
CA GLU A 15 6.74 -12.22 -3.72
C GLU A 15 8.20 -12.33 -3.29
N ALA A 16 9.12 -11.59 -3.92
CA ALA A 16 10.52 -11.50 -3.54
C ALA A 16 10.79 -10.61 -2.31
N TRP A 17 9.74 -10.04 -1.69
CA TRP A 17 9.81 -9.19 -0.51
C TRP A 17 9.18 -9.87 0.70
N SER A 18 9.72 -9.65 1.90
CA SER A 18 9.03 -10.09 3.13
C SER A 18 7.75 -9.27 3.34
N ASP A 19 6.75 -9.86 3.98
CA ASP A 19 5.52 -9.17 4.34
C ASP A 19 5.73 -8.05 5.36
N THR A 20 6.83 -8.11 6.11
CA THR A 20 7.24 -7.13 7.12
C THR A 20 8.39 -6.23 6.67
N ASP A 21 8.88 -6.38 5.43
CA ASP A 21 9.95 -5.52 4.91
C ASP A 21 9.49 -4.05 4.93
N PRO A 22 10.31 -3.12 5.45
CA PRO A 22 9.96 -1.70 5.45
C PRO A 22 10.04 -1.11 4.04
N LEU A 23 8.93 -0.50 3.65
CA LEU A 23 8.72 0.17 2.37
C LEU A 23 8.34 1.62 2.64
N SER A 24 8.98 2.56 1.94
CA SER A 24 8.42 3.91 1.83
C SER A 24 7.06 3.86 1.12
N LEU A 25 6.22 4.88 1.30
CA LEU A 25 4.90 4.91 0.64
C LEU A 25 4.99 4.88 -0.90
N GLU A 26 6.08 5.42 -1.47
CA GLU A 26 6.34 5.36 -2.92
C GLU A 26 6.69 3.95 -3.37
N GLU A 27 7.56 3.26 -2.62
CA GLU A 27 7.91 1.87 -2.90
C GLU A 27 6.71 0.94 -2.73
N ALA A 28 5.94 1.12 -1.66
CA ALA A 28 4.72 0.36 -1.38
C ALA A 28 3.70 0.48 -2.52
N ALA A 29 3.42 1.71 -2.98
CA ALA A 29 2.51 1.93 -4.10
C ALA A 29 3.03 1.30 -5.39
N ALA A 30 4.31 1.49 -5.71
CA ALA A 30 4.93 0.94 -6.93
C ALA A 30 5.05 -0.59 -6.93
N LEU A 31 5.09 -1.22 -5.74
CA LEU A 31 5.17 -2.67 -5.59
C LEU A 31 3.78 -3.32 -5.60
N MET A 32 2.84 -2.80 -4.81
CA MET A 32 1.53 -3.42 -4.61
C MET A 32 0.49 -3.00 -5.66
N PHE A 33 0.67 -1.83 -6.27
CA PHE A 33 -0.28 -1.22 -7.21
C PHE A 33 0.44 -0.61 -8.43
N PRO A 34 1.28 -1.38 -9.17
CA PRO A 34 2.19 -0.83 -10.19
C PRO A 34 1.47 0.00 -11.27
N ASP A 35 0.29 -0.47 -11.70
CA ASP A 35 -0.57 0.21 -12.68
C ASP A 35 -1.96 0.53 -12.10
N GLY A 36 -2.06 0.53 -10.76
CA GLY A 36 -3.32 0.68 -10.04
C GLY A 36 -3.67 2.14 -9.72
N PRO A 37 -4.90 2.42 -9.28
CA PRO A 37 -5.35 3.77 -8.92
C PRO A 37 -4.74 4.29 -7.61
N TYR A 38 -4.10 3.42 -6.81
CA TYR A 38 -3.58 3.77 -5.49
C TYR A 38 -2.12 4.21 -5.56
N THR A 39 -1.87 5.43 -5.11
CA THR A 39 -0.56 6.07 -5.16
C THR A 39 0.01 6.28 -3.77
N ALA A 40 1.26 6.74 -3.66
CA ALA A 40 1.84 7.18 -2.40
C ALA A 40 1.00 8.26 -1.69
N SER A 41 0.31 9.13 -2.46
CA SER A 41 -0.60 10.14 -1.93
C SER A 41 -1.87 9.51 -1.34
N THR A 42 -2.40 8.46 -1.97
CA THR A 42 -3.51 7.66 -1.43
C THR A 42 -3.09 7.02 -0.11
N LEU A 43 -1.95 6.31 -0.09
CA LEU A 43 -1.45 5.66 1.13
C LEU A 43 -1.18 6.66 2.26
N ARG A 44 -0.63 7.84 1.94
CA ARG A 44 -0.42 8.91 2.92
C ARG A 44 -1.75 9.41 3.50
N SER A 45 -2.79 9.49 2.69
CA SER A 45 -4.13 9.87 3.16
C SER A 45 -4.73 8.80 4.06
N CYS A 46 -4.60 7.51 3.71
CA CYS A 46 -5.01 6.39 4.55
C CYS A 46 -4.31 6.40 5.92
N TYR A 47 -2.99 6.64 5.95
CA TYR A 47 -2.25 6.83 7.20
C TYR A 47 -2.81 7.98 8.03
N ARG A 48 -3.00 9.16 7.43
CA ARG A 48 -3.54 10.34 8.14
C ARG A 48 -4.96 10.13 8.67
N GLN A 49 -5.74 9.26 8.03
CA GLN A 49 -7.08 8.88 8.44
C GLN A 49 -7.11 7.71 9.44
N GLY A 50 -5.94 7.15 9.79
CA GLY A 50 -5.83 6.05 10.75
C GLY A 50 -6.12 4.66 10.17
N PHE A 51 -6.19 4.51 8.84
CA PHE A 51 -6.48 3.23 8.19
C PHE A 51 -5.23 2.39 7.90
N LEU A 52 -4.08 3.03 7.67
CA LEU A 52 -2.84 2.35 7.32
C LEU A 52 -1.88 2.34 8.49
N GLU A 53 -1.47 1.14 8.94
CA GLU A 53 -0.37 0.98 9.89
C GLU A 53 0.96 1.40 9.26
N VAL A 54 1.72 2.19 10.01
CA VAL A 54 3.04 2.69 9.61
C VAL A 54 4.01 2.58 10.78
N THR A 55 5.29 2.45 10.45
CA THR A 55 6.40 2.63 11.37
C THR A 55 7.02 4.00 11.14
N ILE A 56 7.21 4.76 12.23
CA ILE A 56 7.97 6.02 12.20
C ILE A 56 9.27 5.81 12.97
N LEU A 57 10.39 5.72 12.25
CA LEU A 57 11.71 5.55 12.83
C LEU A 57 12.66 6.63 12.29
N ALA A 58 13.29 7.41 13.16
CA ALA A 58 14.18 8.50 12.77
C ALA A 58 13.56 9.45 11.72
N ARG A 59 12.28 9.84 11.93
CA ARG A 59 11.45 10.66 11.02
C ARG A 59 11.13 10.03 9.65
N LYS A 60 11.51 8.76 9.42
CA LYS A 60 11.14 8.02 8.21
C LYS A 60 9.80 7.34 8.42
N LEU A 61 8.87 7.59 7.52
CA LEU A 61 7.55 6.97 7.48
C LEU A 61 7.61 5.78 6.52
N THR A 62 7.50 4.57 7.06
CA THR A 62 7.46 3.33 6.28
C THR A 62 6.23 2.50 6.62
N THR A 63 5.81 1.65 5.70
CA THR A 63 4.79 0.62 5.90
C THR A 63 5.36 -0.71 5.41
N ASN A 64 4.55 -1.75 5.33
CA ASN A 64 4.94 -3.07 4.81
C ASN A 64 3.75 -3.72 4.08
N LYS A 65 3.98 -4.85 3.38
CA LYS A 65 2.93 -5.50 2.59
C LYS A 65 1.79 -5.99 3.47
N ARG A 66 2.08 -6.51 4.68
CA ARG A 66 1.07 -7.00 5.62
C ARG A 66 0.06 -5.90 5.96
N ALA A 67 0.54 -4.74 6.41
CA ALA A 67 -0.28 -3.60 6.78
C ALA A 67 -1.18 -3.13 5.61
N ILE A 68 -0.68 -3.17 4.37
CA ILE A 68 -1.47 -2.82 3.19
C ILE A 68 -2.58 -3.85 2.95
N ARG A 69 -2.28 -5.15 3.03
CA ARG A 69 -3.29 -6.21 2.88
C ARG A 69 -4.38 -6.10 3.95
N GLU A 70 -3.99 -5.89 5.21
CA GLU A 70 -4.91 -5.70 6.33
C GLU A 70 -5.80 -4.46 6.14
N MET A 71 -5.22 -3.33 5.72
CA MET A 71 -5.99 -2.12 5.38
C MET A 71 -6.98 -2.39 4.24
N MET A 72 -6.56 -3.06 3.17
CA MET A 72 -7.41 -3.37 2.02
C MET A 72 -8.57 -4.28 2.41
N GLU A 73 -8.32 -5.25 3.28
CA GLU A 73 -9.37 -6.13 3.80
C GLU A 73 -10.34 -5.36 4.71
N ALA A 74 -9.84 -4.54 5.62
CA ALA A 74 -10.68 -3.71 6.49
C ALA A 74 -11.52 -2.67 5.71
N ALA A 75 -11.01 -2.17 4.58
CA ALA A 75 -11.72 -1.23 3.71
C ALA A 75 -12.77 -1.91 2.81
N ARG A 76 -12.73 -3.25 2.67
CA ARG A 76 -13.64 -4.00 1.80
C ARG A 76 -15.08 -3.82 2.25
N ARG A 77 -15.96 -3.43 1.33
CA ARG A 77 -17.41 -3.35 1.56
C ARG A 77 -18.10 -4.52 0.87
N PRO A 78 -19.12 -5.14 1.49
CA PRO A 78 -19.90 -6.18 0.83
C PRO A 78 -20.63 -5.59 -0.39
N PRO A 79 -20.92 -6.41 -1.42
CA PRO A 79 -21.73 -5.98 -2.54
C PRO A 79 -23.10 -5.49 -2.05
N ARG A 80 -23.61 -4.41 -2.64
CA ARG A 80 -24.97 -3.94 -2.34
C ARG A 80 -25.94 -5.04 -2.79
N LYS A 81 -26.78 -5.53 -1.88
CA LYS A 81 -27.87 -6.44 -2.26
C LYS A 81 -28.79 -5.70 -3.22
N HIS A 82 -28.92 -6.19 -4.45
CA HIS A 82 -29.98 -5.73 -5.33
C HIS A 82 -31.30 -6.18 -4.70
N ALA A 83 -32.16 -5.23 -4.34
CA ALA A 83 -33.54 -5.53 -4.00
C ALA A 83 -34.20 -6.03 -5.29
N GLY A 84 -34.31 -7.36 -5.43
CA GLY A 84 -35.09 -7.96 -6.51
C GLY A 84 -36.55 -7.54 -6.36
N THR A 85 -37.07 -6.95 -7.42
CA THR A 85 -38.51 -6.75 -7.68
C THR A 85 -39.15 -8.06 -8.07
#